data_AF-A0A971ZWH3-F1
#
_entry.id   AF-A0A971ZWH3-F1
#
_cell.length_a   1.000
_cell.length_b   1.000
_cell.length_c   1.000
_cell.angle_alpha   90.00
_cell.angle_beta   90.00
_cell.angle_gamma   90.00
#
_symmetry.space_group_name_H-M   'P 1'
#
loop_
_entity.id
_entity.type
_entity.pdbx_description
1 polymer ?
#
loop_
_entity_poly.entity_id
_entity_poly.type
_entity_poly.pdbx_seq_one_letter_code
_entity_poly.pdbx_strand_id
1 'polypeptide(L)'
;MSKESSSRDLPPVRLANPTAEGFIASLKVVHFFAIVFFWLVLAALLLHVSAFVAFQAGAFDGPLGLSEPSVSAPEGTGAEASAAEAAAPDESAEDGWWTLQRSEEAFRYVRQLLATFRVIGLMAAVLLLVTMFLYLEISLLGRLAGVQSLTVAFFLLLLLAATVVSWEPLLPSGDIIGSLFKLDDFRESLVMLVRSGDAPTWTDKGLYYHWGRFLIEPVLSLVLLLAAWLQFRRGYEHSVLMNE
;
A
#
# COMPACT_ATOMS: atom_id res chain seq x y z
N MET A 1 29.19 51.68 -40.38
CA MET A 1 27.89 50.97 -40.41
C MET A 1 28.09 49.64 -41.13
N SER A 2 28.46 48.59 -40.39
CA SER A 2 28.61 47.24 -40.93
C SER A 2 27.28 46.50 -40.82
N LYS A 3 26.82 45.94 -41.94
CA LYS A 3 25.67 45.04 -42.01
C LYS A 3 26.08 43.69 -41.39
N GLU A 4 25.51 43.36 -40.24
CA GLU A 4 25.52 41.99 -39.73
C GLU A 4 24.75 41.09 -40.70
N SER A 5 25.46 40.15 -41.32
CA SER A 5 24.88 39.09 -42.12
C SER A 5 24.13 38.15 -41.18
N SER A 6 22.80 38.28 -41.17
CA SER A 6 21.86 37.31 -40.59
C SER A 6 22.11 35.93 -41.22
N SER A 7 22.88 35.11 -40.50
CA SER A 7 22.99 33.67 -40.76
C SER A 7 21.61 33.09 -40.59
N ARG A 8 20.97 32.74 -41.72
CA ARG A 8 19.74 31.97 -41.72
C ARG A 8 20.10 30.58 -41.25
N ASP A 9 19.95 30.34 -39.96
CA ASP A 9 19.94 28.99 -39.40
C ASP A 9 18.81 28.24 -40.11
N LEU A 10 19.19 27.44 -41.10
CA LEU A 10 18.27 26.54 -41.78
C LEU A 10 17.75 25.58 -40.70
N PRO A 11 16.42 25.41 -40.59
CA PRO A 11 15.86 24.49 -39.63
C PRO A 11 16.47 23.11 -39.88
N PRO A 12 16.94 22.41 -38.83
CA PRO A 12 17.58 21.12 -39.00
C PRO A 12 16.62 20.20 -39.76
N VAL A 13 17.07 19.68 -40.90
CA VAL A 13 16.31 18.74 -41.72
C VAL A 13 16.13 17.47 -40.91
N ARG A 14 14.97 17.32 -40.27
CA ARG A 14 14.56 16.09 -39.61
C ARG A 14 14.24 15.06 -40.70
N LEU A 15 15.22 14.22 -41.03
CA LEU A 15 14.95 13.01 -41.79
C LEU A 15 14.09 12.11 -40.91
N ALA A 16 12.82 11.92 -41.30
CA ALA A 16 11.93 10.96 -40.67
C ALA A 16 12.59 9.59 -40.75
N ASN A 17 13.16 9.13 -39.65
CA ASN A 17 13.77 7.81 -39.59
C ASN A 17 12.62 6.79 -39.48
N PRO A 18 12.36 5.95 -40.51
CA PRO A 18 11.27 4.98 -40.48
C PRO A 18 11.39 3.98 -39.32
N THR A 19 12.57 3.84 -38.70
CA THR A 19 12.75 3.01 -37.50
C THR A 19 12.17 3.66 -36.22
N ALA A 20 11.82 4.94 -36.24
CA ALA A 20 11.29 5.66 -35.07
C ALA A 20 9.84 5.27 -34.75
N GLU A 21 9.04 4.89 -35.75
CA GLU A 21 7.63 4.53 -35.55
C GLU A 21 7.46 3.28 -34.69
N GLY A 22 8.23 2.22 -34.98
CA GLY A 22 8.20 0.98 -34.20
C GLY A 22 8.67 1.16 -32.76
N PHE A 23 9.61 2.09 -32.55
CA PHE A 23 10.11 2.44 -31.24
C PHE A 23 9.06 3.18 -30.39
N ILE A 24 8.41 4.20 -30.96
CA ILE A 24 7.33 4.95 -30.32
C ILE A 24 6.14 4.03 -29.99
N ALA A 25 5.79 3.11 -30.90
CA ALA A 25 4.74 2.13 -30.65
C ALA A 25 5.08 1.25 -29.43
N SER A 26 6.33 0.80 -29.32
CA SER A 26 6.79 -0.01 -28.18
C SER A 26 6.74 0.78 -26.87
N LEU A 27 7.17 2.05 -26.86
CA LEU A 27 7.08 2.91 -25.67
C LEU A 27 5.64 3.09 -25.19
N LYS A 28 4.67 3.26 -26.10
CA LYS A 28 3.25 3.39 -25.75
C LYS A 28 2.70 2.13 -25.08
N VAL A 29 3.08 0.95 -25.58
CA VAL A 29 2.68 -0.34 -24.99
C VAL A 29 3.25 -0.49 -23.58
N VAL A 30 4.56 -0.23 -23.41
CA VAL A 30 5.21 -0.31 -22.09
C VAL A 30 4.62 0.71 -21.12
N HIS A 31 4.32 1.93 -21.58
CA HIS A 31 3.67 2.96 -20.77
C HIS A 31 2.27 2.54 -20.31
N PHE A 32 1.48 1.94 -21.20
CA PHE A 32 0.15 1.40 -20.85
C PHE A 32 0.25 0.37 -19.72
N PHE A 33 1.15 -0.61 -19.83
CA PHE A 33 1.34 -1.61 -18.77
C PHE A 33 1.85 -0.99 -17.47
N ALA A 34 2.76 0.00 -17.54
CA ALA A 34 3.22 0.71 -16.36
C ALA A 34 2.08 1.42 -15.62
N ILE A 35 1.14 2.05 -16.34
CA ILE A 35 -0.07 2.65 -15.76
C ILE A 35 -0.88 1.58 -15.03
N VAL A 36 -1.16 0.45 -15.69
CA VAL A 36 -1.99 -0.62 -15.13
C VAL A 36 -1.36 -1.17 -13.84
N PHE A 37 -0.07 -1.52 -13.88
CA PHE A 37 0.62 -2.05 -12.70
C PHE A 37 0.74 -1.01 -11.58
N PHE A 38 0.99 0.27 -11.91
CA PHE A 38 0.97 1.36 -10.93
C PHE A 38 -0.36 1.40 -10.16
N TRP A 39 -1.50 1.36 -10.86
CA TRP A 39 -2.81 1.41 -10.22
C TRP A 39 -3.09 0.17 -9.36
N LEU A 40 -2.65 -1.02 -9.78
CA LEU A 40 -2.79 -2.24 -8.99
C LEU A 40 -1.98 -2.17 -7.68
N VAL A 41 -0.74 -1.69 -7.73
CA VAL A 41 0.09 -1.49 -6.52
C VAL A 41 -0.53 -0.43 -5.62
N LEU A 42 -0.98 0.69 -6.20
CA LEU A 42 -1.62 1.77 -5.46
C LEU A 42 -2.88 1.27 -4.73
N ALA A 43 -3.75 0.54 -5.43
CA ALA A 43 -4.96 -0.03 -4.85
C ALA A 43 -4.64 -1.00 -3.70
N ALA A 44 -3.64 -1.87 -3.86
CA ALA A 44 -3.20 -2.80 -2.82
C ALA A 44 -2.69 -2.07 -1.57
N LEU A 45 -1.85 -1.05 -1.74
CA LEU A 45 -1.33 -0.24 -0.63
C LEU A 45 -2.45 0.54 0.08
N LEU A 46 -3.34 1.19 -0.68
CA LEU A 46 -4.48 1.92 -0.11
C LEU A 46 -5.43 1.00 0.65
N LEU A 47 -5.65 -0.23 0.18
CA LEU A 47 -6.45 -1.21 0.90
C LEU A 47 -5.81 -1.60 2.24
N HIS A 48 -4.48 -1.77 2.31
CA HIS A 48 -3.81 -2.11 3.57
C HIS A 48 -3.83 -0.94 4.56
N VAL A 49 -3.60 0.28 4.08
CA VAL A 49 -3.71 1.49 4.92
C VAL A 49 -5.14 1.69 5.42
N SER A 50 -6.14 1.52 4.55
CA SER A 50 -7.54 1.66 4.96
C SER A 50 -7.97 0.56 5.93
N ALA A 51 -7.48 -0.67 5.74
CA ALA A 51 -7.71 -1.76 6.69
C ALA A 51 -7.12 -1.42 8.06
N PHE A 52 -5.87 -0.93 8.11
CA PHE A 52 -5.25 -0.48 9.36
C PHE A 52 -6.10 0.58 10.07
N VAL A 53 -6.52 1.62 9.35
CA VAL A 53 -7.37 2.68 9.92
C VAL A 53 -8.71 2.13 10.42
N ALA A 54 -9.34 1.22 9.66
CA ALA A 54 -10.59 0.59 10.08
C ALA A 54 -10.43 -0.27 11.34
N PHE A 55 -9.32 -1.02 11.46
CA PHE A 55 -9.02 -1.78 12.66
C PHE A 55 -8.77 -0.88 13.86
N GLN A 56 -8.04 0.24 13.69
CA GLN A 56 -7.80 1.19 14.78
C GLN A 56 -9.06 1.95 15.23
N ALA A 57 -10.05 2.08 14.35
CA ALA A 57 -11.34 2.68 14.69
C ALA A 57 -12.27 1.73 15.48
N GLY A 58 -11.79 0.53 15.84
CA GLY A 58 -12.57 -0.46 16.60
C GLY A 58 -13.62 -1.21 15.76
N ALA A 59 -13.57 -1.10 14.42
CA ALA A 59 -14.58 -1.72 13.55
C ALA A 59 -14.62 -3.26 13.64
N PHE A 60 -13.62 -3.88 14.27
CA PHE A 60 -13.47 -5.33 14.38
C PHE A 60 -13.11 -5.81 15.80
N ASP A 61 -13.36 -5.01 16.83
CA ASP A 61 -12.98 -5.38 18.22
C ASP A 61 -13.65 -6.68 18.69
N GLY A 62 -14.90 -6.92 18.27
CA GLY A 62 -15.64 -8.16 18.52
C GLY A 62 -14.94 -9.38 17.91
N PRO A 63 -14.79 -9.46 16.57
CA PRO A 63 -14.08 -10.55 15.89
C PRO A 63 -12.65 -10.80 16.37
N LEU A 64 -11.96 -9.74 16.83
CA LEU A 64 -10.59 -9.86 17.34
C LEU A 64 -10.53 -10.42 18.77
N GLY A 65 -11.66 -10.54 19.45
CA GLY A 65 -11.76 -10.97 20.85
C GLY A 65 -11.23 -9.91 21.82
N LEU A 66 -11.31 -8.63 21.42
CA LEU A 66 -10.86 -7.48 22.21
C LEU A 66 -12.00 -6.79 22.94
N SER A 67 -13.24 -7.09 22.58
CA SER A 67 -14.38 -6.76 23.43
C SER A 67 -14.20 -7.48 24.76
N GLU A 68 -13.87 -6.74 25.82
CA GLU A 68 -13.89 -7.29 27.15
C GLU A 68 -15.27 -7.93 27.37
N PRO A 69 -15.35 -9.15 27.92
CA PRO A 69 -16.63 -9.63 28.40
C PRO A 69 -17.11 -8.55 29.34
N SER A 70 -18.24 -7.92 29.03
CA SER A 70 -18.86 -6.97 29.95
C SER A 70 -19.00 -7.73 31.25
N VAL A 71 -18.12 -7.46 32.21
CA VAL A 71 -18.25 -7.96 33.56
C VAL A 71 -19.47 -7.22 34.03
N SER A 72 -20.64 -7.81 33.81
CA SER A 72 -21.86 -7.51 34.53
C SER A 72 -21.42 -7.49 35.98
N ALA A 73 -21.28 -6.28 36.51
CA ALA A 73 -20.77 -6.04 37.84
C ALA A 73 -21.55 -6.98 38.77
N PRO A 74 -20.89 -7.72 39.68
CA PRO A 74 -21.63 -8.46 40.67
C PRO A 74 -22.45 -7.46 41.49
N GLU A 75 -23.74 -7.34 41.15
CA GLU A 75 -24.75 -6.77 42.01
C GLU A 75 -24.81 -7.64 43.26
N GLY A 76 -24.11 -7.18 44.29
CA GLY A 76 -24.19 -7.71 45.65
C GLY A 76 -23.43 -6.76 46.58
N THR A 77 -23.98 -6.25 47.69
CA THR A 77 -25.26 -6.59 48.35
C THR A 77 -25.53 -5.52 49.41
N GLY A 78 -26.76 -4.99 49.49
CA GLY A 78 -27.13 -3.98 50.48
C GLY A 78 -28.63 -3.68 50.61
N ALA A 79 -29.40 -4.69 51.05
CA ALA A 79 -30.66 -4.63 51.82
C ALA A 79 -31.99 -4.10 51.21
N GLU A 80 -32.89 -5.07 50.99
CA GLU A 80 -34.35 -5.11 51.25
C GLU A 80 -35.27 -3.98 50.76
N ALA A 81 -36.08 -4.27 49.72
CA ALA A 81 -37.55 -4.26 49.82
C ALA A 81 -38.21 -4.94 48.61
N SER A 82 -39.02 -5.95 48.92
CA SER A 82 -40.05 -6.61 48.12
C SER A 82 -40.72 -5.76 47.02
N ALA A 83 -40.55 -6.16 45.76
CA ALA A 83 -41.60 -6.12 44.75
C ALA A 83 -41.34 -7.22 43.71
N ALA A 84 -42.33 -8.11 43.53
CA ALA A 84 -42.36 -9.08 42.46
C ALA A 84 -42.59 -8.35 41.13
N GLU A 85 -41.51 -7.86 40.53
CA GLU A 85 -41.51 -7.32 39.18
C GLU A 85 -41.16 -8.47 38.25
N ALA A 86 -42.14 -8.88 37.44
CA ALA A 86 -41.98 -9.90 36.44
C ALA A 86 -40.85 -9.49 35.50
N ALA A 87 -39.74 -10.26 35.52
CA ALA A 87 -38.65 -10.11 34.58
C ALA A 87 -39.22 -10.20 33.16
N ALA A 88 -39.31 -9.05 32.49
CA ALA A 88 -39.60 -8.99 31.07
C ALA A 88 -38.53 -9.82 30.34
N PRO A 89 -38.90 -10.63 29.33
CA PRO A 89 -37.92 -11.33 28.54
C PRO A 89 -36.96 -10.31 27.93
N ASP A 90 -35.67 -10.54 28.15
CA ASP A 90 -34.57 -9.72 27.66
C ASP A 90 -34.50 -9.84 26.13
N GLU A 91 -35.27 -9.00 25.42
CA GLU A 91 -35.26 -8.90 23.96
C GLU A 91 -33.89 -8.48 23.39
N SER A 92 -32.93 -8.07 24.24
CA SER A 92 -31.59 -7.66 23.79
C SER A 92 -30.66 -8.83 23.41
N ALA A 93 -30.97 -10.05 23.84
CA ALA A 93 -30.15 -11.23 23.54
C ALA A 93 -30.34 -11.75 22.10
N GLU A 94 -31.50 -11.49 21.47
CA GLU A 94 -31.78 -11.93 20.10
C GLU A 94 -31.13 -11.03 19.04
N ASP A 95 -30.81 -9.78 19.35
CA ASP A 95 -30.07 -8.88 18.43
C ASP A 95 -28.55 -9.14 18.45
N GLY A 96 -28.02 -9.75 19.53
CA GLY A 96 -26.59 -9.99 19.73
C GLY A 96 -26.01 -11.12 18.87
N TRP A 97 -26.78 -12.17 18.58
CA TRP A 97 -26.23 -13.33 17.86
C TRP A 97 -26.08 -13.07 16.34
N TRP A 98 -27.02 -12.32 15.75
CA TRP A 98 -26.93 -11.91 14.34
C TRP A 98 -25.74 -10.98 14.08
N THR A 99 -25.42 -10.11 15.03
CA THR A 99 -24.28 -9.18 14.92
C THR A 99 -22.94 -9.92 15.04
N LEU A 100 -22.83 -10.90 15.94
CA LEU A 100 -21.65 -11.75 16.08
C LEU A 100 -21.41 -12.62 14.84
N GLN A 101 -22.42 -13.32 14.33
CA GLN A 101 -22.24 -14.19 13.16
C GLN A 101 -21.86 -13.40 11.90
N ARG A 102 -22.49 -12.23 11.71
CA ARG A 102 -22.17 -11.31 10.60
C ARG A 102 -20.74 -10.75 10.72
N SER A 103 -20.26 -10.55 11.93
CA SER A 103 -18.90 -10.03 12.19
C SER A 103 -17.81 -11.06 11.84
N GLU A 104 -18.04 -12.36 12.09
CA GLU A 104 -17.09 -13.42 11.80
C GLU A 104 -17.00 -13.71 10.28
N GLU A 105 -18.13 -13.71 9.59
CA GLU A 105 -18.18 -13.80 8.13
C GLU A 105 -17.48 -12.59 7.49
N ALA A 106 -17.78 -11.36 7.94
CA ALA A 106 -17.13 -10.15 7.46
C ALA A 106 -15.61 -10.20 7.66
N PHE A 107 -15.14 -10.67 8.82
CA PHE A 107 -13.71 -10.82 9.11
C PHE A 107 -13.05 -11.83 8.16
N ARG A 108 -13.71 -12.95 7.86
CA ARG A 108 -13.23 -13.94 6.88
C ARG A 108 -13.07 -13.33 5.49
N TYR A 109 -14.05 -12.54 5.05
CA TYR A 109 -13.96 -11.83 3.76
C TYR A 109 -12.81 -10.82 3.74
N VAL A 110 -12.67 -10.01 4.79
CA VAL A 110 -11.57 -9.03 4.90
C VAL A 110 -10.21 -9.73 4.88
N ARG A 111 -10.05 -10.84 5.61
CA ARG A 111 -8.83 -11.64 5.61
C ARG A 111 -8.48 -12.15 4.22
N GLN A 112 -9.45 -12.71 3.51
CA GLN A 112 -9.25 -13.24 2.16
C GLN A 112 -8.98 -12.13 1.15
N LEU A 113 -9.65 -10.98 1.29
CA LEU A 113 -9.43 -9.80 0.46
C LEU A 113 -8.00 -9.27 0.63
N LEU A 114 -7.54 -9.06 1.87
CA LEU A 114 -6.17 -8.61 2.16
C LEU A 114 -5.13 -9.60 1.64
N ALA A 115 -5.33 -10.90 1.86
CA ALA A 115 -4.44 -11.93 1.33
C ALA A 115 -4.36 -11.89 -0.20
N THR A 116 -5.50 -11.73 -0.87
CA THR A 116 -5.58 -11.65 -2.33
C THR A 116 -4.87 -10.40 -2.86
N PHE A 117 -5.17 -9.23 -2.29
CA PHE A 117 -4.56 -7.96 -2.70
C PHE A 117 -3.07 -7.89 -2.35
N ARG A 118 -2.62 -8.58 -1.30
CA ARG A 118 -1.20 -8.74 -1.02
C ARG A 118 -0.49 -9.46 -2.17
N VAL A 119 -1.02 -10.60 -2.62
CA VAL A 119 -0.41 -11.35 -3.74
C VAL A 119 -0.46 -10.54 -5.03
N ILE A 120 -1.61 -9.93 -5.35
CA ILE A 120 -1.77 -9.09 -6.54
C ILE A 120 -0.82 -7.88 -6.48
N GLY A 121 -0.73 -7.20 -5.33
CA GLY A 121 0.15 -6.05 -5.13
C GLY A 121 1.63 -6.41 -5.28
N LEU A 122 2.07 -7.55 -4.73
CA LEU A 122 3.43 -8.06 -4.89
C LEU A 122 3.76 -8.34 -6.36
N MET A 123 2.90 -9.10 -7.05
CA MET A 123 3.08 -9.40 -8.47
C MET A 123 3.07 -8.13 -9.32
N ALA A 124 2.15 -7.21 -9.07
CA ALA A 124 2.08 -5.93 -9.77
C ALA A 124 3.33 -5.07 -9.52
N ALA A 125 3.89 -5.04 -8.31
CA ALA A 125 5.11 -4.29 -8.01
C ALA A 125 6.32 -4.84 -8.78
N VAL A 126 6.47 -6.18 -8.83
CA VAL A 126 7.53 -6.82 -9.61
C VAL A 126 7.34 -6.57 -11.11
N LEU A 127 6.12 -6.71 -11.62
CA LEU A 127 5.82 -6.44 -13.02
C LEU A 127 6.03 -4.97 -13.38
N LEU A 128 5.70 -4.03 -12.50
CA LEU A 128 5.98 -2.61 -12.66
C LEU A 128 7.48 -2.34 -12.74
N LEU A 129 8.27 -2.96 -11.87
CA LEU A 129 9.73 -2.85 -11.86
C LEU A 129 10.33 -3.38 -13.17
N VAL A 130 9.92 -4.58 -13.62
CA VAL A 130 10.37 -5.16 -14.90
C VAL A 130 9.95 -4.29 -16.08
N THR A 131 8.73 -3.78 -16.08
CA THR A 131 8.21 -2.88 -17.12
C THR A 131 9.06 -1.60 -17.20
N MET A 132 9.41 -1.00 -16.04
CA MET A 132 10.30 0.15 -16.02
C MET A 132 11.73 -0.16 -16.44
N PHE A 133 12.24 -1.33 -16.11
CA PHE A 133 13.54 -1.78 -16.57
C PHE A 133 13.59 -1.87 -18.10
N LEU A 134 12.59 -2.50 -18.73
CA LEU A 134 12.46 -2.54 -20.19
C LEU A 134 12.32 -1.16 -20.80
N TYR A 135 11.52 -0.27 -20.18
CA TYR A 135 11.40 1.12 -20.62
C TYR A 135 12.75 1.84 -20.61
N LEU A 136 13.56 1.63 -19.56
CA LEU A 136 14.89 2.21 -19.42
C LEU A 136 15.85 1.67 -20.48
N GLU A 137 15.87 0.35 -20.73
CA GLU A 137 16.70 -0.25 -21.79
C GLU A 137 16.36 0.31 -23.17
N ILE A 138 15.06 0.37 -23.50
CA ILE A 138 14.56 0.95 -24.75
C ILE A 138 15.03 2.41 -24.86
N SER A 139 14.90 3.19 -23.78
CA SER A 139 15.31 4.61 -23.76
C SER A 139 16.82 4.79 -23.93
N LEU A 140 17.63 3.90 -23.37
CA LEU A 140 19.10 3.89 -23.53
C LEU A 140 19.52 3.56 -24.96
N LEU A 141 18.90 2.54 -25.57
CA LEU A 141 19.16 2.15 -26.95
C LEU A 141 18.73 3.25 -27.94
N GLY A 142 17.60 3.90 -27.69
CA GLY A 142 17.10 5.02 -28.48
C GLY A 142 17.82 6.34 -28.25
N ARG A 143 18.77 6.41 -27.30
CA ARG A 143 19.46 7.65 -26.87
C ARG A 143 18.49 8.78 -26.56
N LEU A 144 17.38 8.45 -25.91
CA LEU A 144 16.30 9.40 -25.65
C LEU A 144 16.69 10.47 -24.63
N ALA A 145 16.10 11.65 -24.77
CA ALA A 145 16.09 12.64 -23.70
C ALA A 145 15.25 12.09 -22.52
N GLY A 146 15.66 12.41 -21.28
CA GLY A 146 14.91 12.02 -20.07
C GLY A 146 15.40 10.75 -19.36
N VAL A 147 16.46 10.09 -19.86
CA VAL A 147 17.07 8.90 -19.23
C VAL A 147 17.37 9.11 -17.75
N GLN A 148 17.87 10.29 -17.35
CA GLN A 148 18.15 10.59 -15.94
C GLN A 148 16.91 10.41 -15.05
N SER A 149 15.75 10.92 -15.46
CA SER A 149 14.51 10.84 -14.68
C SER A 149 13.98 9.40 -14.63
N LEU A 150 14.12 8.65 -15.74
CA LEU A 150 13.77 7.23 -15.80
C LEU A 150 14.67 6.38 -14.89
N THR A 151 15.98 6.65 -14.85
CA THR A 151 16.91 5.98 -13.93
C THR A 151 16.52 6.23 -12.48
N VAL A 152 16.19 7.48 -12.11
CA VAL A 152 15.71 7.80 -10.77
C VAL A 152 14.40 7.07 -10.46
N ALA A 153 13.45 7.05 -11.40
CA ALA A 153 12.20 6.31 -11.24
C ALA A 153 12.44 4.81 -11.01
N PHE A 154 13.35 4.20 -11.76
CA PHE A 154 13.75 2.81 -11.61
C PHE A 154 14.34 2.51 -10.23
N PHE A 155 15.25 3.34 -9.73
CA PHE A 155 15.81 3.17 -8.38
C PHE A 155 14.76 3.36 -7.27
N LEU A 156 13.83 4.29 -7.44
CA LEU A 156 12.70 4.44 -6.50
C LEU A 156 11.79 3.20 -6.51
N LEU A 157 11.58 2.56 -7.67
CA LEU A 157 10.85 1.30 -7.75
C LEU A 157 11.62 0.10 -7.17
N LEU A 158 12.95 0.09 -7.24
CA LEU A 158 13.76 -0.91 -6.53
C LEU A 158 13.60 -0.75 -5.02
N LEU A 159 13.65 0.49 -4.52
CA LEU A 159 13.38 0.80 -3.11
C LEU A 159 11.95 0.39 -2.71
N LEU A 160 10.96 0.69 -3.55
CA LEU A 160 9.58 0.25 -3.34
C LEU A 160 9.47 -1.29 -3.28
N ALA A 161 10.11 -2.00 -4.22
CA ALA A 161 10.10 -3.46 -4.21
C ALA A 161 10.72 -4.00 -2.92
N ALA A 162 11.78 -3.36 -2.43
CA ALA A 162 12.40 -3.70 -1.16
C ALA A 162 11.50 -3.44 0.06
N THR A 163 10.62 -2.43 0.03
CA THR A 163 9.67 -2.18 1.13
C THR A 163 8.42 -3.05 1.05
N VAL A 164 7.99 -3.43 -0.15
CA VAL A 164 6.76 -4.22 -0.37
C VAL A 164 7.00 -5.71 -0.16
N VAL A 165 8.16 -6.24 -0.59
CA VAL A 165 8.52 -7.66 -0.43
C VAL A 165 8.90 -7.95 1.02
N SER A 166 8.33 -9.01 1.57
CA SER A 166 8.74 -9.53 2.88
C SER A 166 10.06 -10.29 2.75
N TRP A 167 11.05 -9.88 3.53
CA TRP A 167 12.39 -10.49 3.57
C TRP A 167 12.51 -11.61 4.61
N GLU A 168 11.44 -11.85 5.37
CA GLU A 168 11.31 -12.91 6.39
C GLU A 168 11.81 -14.30 5.89
N PRO A 169 11.46 -14.79 4.67
CA PRO A 169 11.94 -16.09 4.22
C PRO A 169 13.46 -16.17 3.98
N LEU A 170 14.10 -15.01 3.80
CA LEU A 170 15.54 -14.89 3.54
C LEU A 170 16.33 -14.61 4.82
N LEU A 171 15.66 -14.13 5.87
CA LEU A 171 16.26 -13.70 7.13
C LEU A 171 15.52 -14.35 8.31
N PRO A 172 15.82 -15.63 8.65
CA PRO A 172 15.05 -16.41 9.63
C PRO A 172 15.01 -15.82 11.05
N SER A 173 15.91 -14.89 11.35
CA SER A 173 16.02 -14.19 12.64
C SER A 173 15.66 -12.71 12.55
N GLY A 174 15.30 -12.22 11.36
CA GLY A 174 14.96 -10.82 11.13
C GLY A 174 13.46 -10.67 10.92
N ASP A 175 12.80 -9.96 11.83
CA ASP A 175 11.43 -9.49 11.65
C ASP A 175 11.39 -8.33 10.63
N ILE A 176 11.99 -8.53 9.44
CA ILE A 176 11.94 -7.58 8.33
C ILE A 176 10.74 -7.93 7.46
N ILE A 177 9.67 -7.19 7.68
CA ILE A 177 8.38 -7.52 7.12
C ILE A 177 8.00 -6.44 6.11
N GLY A 178 7.36 -6.86 5.02
CA GLY A 178 6.98 -5.94 3.95
C GLY A 178 5.73 -5.14 4.31
N SER A 179 5.54 -4.03 3.60
CA SER A 179 4.41 -3.11 3.78
C SER A 179 3.03 -3.73 3.53
N LEU A 180 2.97 -4.88 2.83
CA LEU A 180 1.73 -5.65 2.65
C LEU A 180 1.62 -6.72 3.75
N PHE A 181 1.10 -6.29 4.90
CA PHE A 181 1.03 -7.09 6.11
C PHE A 181 0.03 -8.26 6.02
N LYS A 182 0.24 -9.31 6.84
CA LYS A 182 -0.76 -10.37 7.08
C LYS A 182 -1.68 -9.92 8.20
N LEU A 183 -2.97 -10.24 8.10
CA LEU A 183 -3.94 -9.91 9.15
C LEU A 183 -3.61 -10.59 10.49
N ASP A 184 -3.05 -11.81 10.45
CA ASP A 184 -2.64 -12.54 11.66
C ASP A 184 -1.54 -11.79 12.42
N ASP A 185 -0.54 -11.30 11.70
CA ASP A 185 0.54 -10.51 12.29
C ASP A 185 0.02 -9.19 12.91
N PHE A 186 -0.98 -8.56 12.27
CA PHE A 186 -1.66 -7.40 12.84
C PHE A 186 -2.36 -7.75 14.15
N ARG A 187 -3.14 -8.84 14.17
CA ARG A 187 -3.83 -9.32 15.38
C ARG A 187 -2.84 -9.62 16.51
N GLU A 188 -1.75 -10.32 16.22
CA GLU A 188 -0.71 -10.64 17.20
C GLU A 188 -0.09 -9.37 17.80
N SER A 189 0.24 -8.40 16.95
CA SER A 189 0.79 -7.12 17.42
C SER A 189 -0.18 -6.34 18.30
N LEU A 190 -1.49 -6.41 17.99
CA LEU A 190 -2.53 -5.73 18.74
C LEU A 190 -2.75 -6.42 20.10
N VAL A 191 -2.74 -7.75 20.13
CA VAL A 191 -2.80 -8.52 21.39
C VAL A 191 -1.58 -8.23 22.27
N MET A 192 -0.38 -8.11 21.68
CA MET A 192 0.81 -7.70 22.43
C MET A 192 0.67 -6.28 23.00
N LEU A 193 0.13 -5.35 22.21
CA LEU A 193 -0.08 -3.96 22.62
C LEU A 193 -1.13 -3.84 23.74
N VAL A 194 -2.19 -4.63 23.71
CA VAL A 194 -3.25 -4.63 24.74
C VAL A 194 -2.79 -5.35 26.01
N ARG A 195 -2.05 -6.47 25.87
CA ARG A 195 -1.57 -7.25 27.02
C ARG A 195 -0.45 -6.60 27.80
N SER A 196 0.27 -5.63 27.24
CA SER A 196 1.40 -5.01 27.95
C SER A 196 0.95 -4.24 29.20
N GLY A 197 -0.32 -3.88 29.34
CA GLY A 197 -0.98 -3.47 30.60
C GLY A 197 -0.51 -2.14 31.20
N ASP A 198 0.72 -1.72 30.92
CA ASP A 198 1.30 -0.44 31.29
C ASP A 198 0.98 0.63 30.24
N ALA A 199 0.86 1.89 30.68
CA ALA A 199 0.71 3.02 29.77
C ALA A 199 1.88 3.00 28.77
N PRO A 200 1.61 2.84 27.46
CA PRO A 200 2.65 2.61 26.47
C PRO A 200 3.60 3.81 26.47
N THR A 201 4.83 3.57 26.92
CA THR A 201 5.90 4.55 26.76
C THR A 201 6.38 4.48 25.31
N TRP A 202 6.80 5.61 24.74
CA TRP A 202 7.31 5.67 23.35
C TRP A 202 8.55 4.79 23.12
N THR A 203 9.18 4.32 24.20
CA THR A 203 10.30 3.37 24.19
C THR A 203 9.86 1.91 24.12
N ASP A 204 8.58 1.63 24.25
CA ASP A 204 8.06 0.27 24.20
C ASP A 204 8.15 -0.28 22.77
N LYS A 205 8.83 -1.42 22.66
CA LYS A 205 9.05 -2.10 21.38
C LYS A 205 7.73 -2.45 20.71
N GLY A 206 6.69 -2.76 21.49
CA GLY A 206 5.37 -3.08 20.96
C GLY A 206 4.72 -1.92 20.20
N LEU A 207 4.79 -0.70 20.75
CA LEU A 207 4.22 0.49 20.13
C LEU A 207 4.98 0.86 18.84
N TYR A 208 6.32 0.87 18.90
CA TYR A 208 7.15 1.16 17.72
C TYR A 208 6.92 0.12 16.61
N TYR A 209 6.87 -1.16 16.98
CA TYR A 209 6.64 -2.25 16.03
C TYR A 209 5.26 -2.15 15.38
N HIS A 210 4.21 -1.93 16.17
CA HIS A 210 2.84 -1.84 15.64
C HIS A 210 2.69 -0.66 14.67
N TRP A 211 3.00 0.56 15.09
CA TRP A 211 2.83 1.74 14.22
C TRP A 211 3.83 1.78 13.07
N GLY A 212 5.09 1.39 13.33
CA GLY A 212 6.13 1.33 12.30
C GLY A 212 5.72 0.41 11.16
N ARG A 213 5.28 -0.79 11.51
CA ARG A 213 4.96 -1.83 10.54
C ARG A 213 3.65 -1.60 9.80
N PHE A 214 2.58 -1.29 10.52
CA PHE A 214 1.24 -1.25 9.90
C PHE A 214 0.84 0.12 9.35
N LEU A 215 1.58 1.18 9.69
CA LEU A 215 1.34 2.52 9.16
C LEU A 215 2.55 3.10 8.42
N ILE A 216 3.71 3.16 9.06
CA ILE A 216 4.87 3.89 8.49
C ILE A 216 5.37 3.21 7.20
N GLU A 217 5.54 1.89 7.20
CA GLU A 217 6.00 1.14 6.00
C GLU A 217 5.05 1.24 4.80
N PRO A 218 3.72 1.04 4.94
CA PRO A 218 2.76 1.30 3.86
C PRO A 218 2.79 2.74 3.36
N VAL A 219 2.85 3.72 4.26
CA VAL A 219 2.90 5.15 3.89
C VAL A 219 4.20 5.47 3.16
N LEU A 220 5.34 4.94 3.62
CA LEU A 220 6.62 5.08 2.93
C LEU A 220 6.56 4.47 1.52
N SER A 221 5.97 3.28 1.40
CA SER A 221 5.77 2.62 0.10
C SER A 221 4.88 3.44 -0.84
N LEU A 222 3.81 4.05 -0.32
CA LEU A 222 2.96 4.97 -1.09
C LEU A 222 3.75 6.19 -1.58
N VAL A 223 4.56 6.81 -0.71
CA VAL A 223 5.40 7.96 -1.08
C VAL A 223 6.41 7.57 -2.15
N LEU A 224 7.08 6.42 -2.02
CA LEU A 224 8.02 5.90 -3.01
C LEU A 224 7.33 5.64 -4.36
N LEU A 225 6.15 5.02 -4.35
CA LEU A 225 5.36 4.75 -5.55
C LEU A 225 4.97 6.06 -6.28
N LEU A 226 4.47 7.05 -5.55
CA LEU A 226 4.10 8.35 -6.11
C LEU A 226 5.31 9.11 -6.64
N ALA A 227 6.43 9.12 -5.90
CA ALA A 227 7.67 9.74 -6.34
C ALA A 227 8.23 9.08 -7.61
N ALA A 228 8.24 7.75 -7.65
CA ALA A 228 8.64 6.99 -8.83
C ALA A 228 7.76 7.33 -10.04
N TRP A 229 6.44 7.42 -9.84
CA TRP A 229 5.50 7.77 -10.90
C TRP A 229 5.70 9.18 -11.46
N LEU A 230 5.95 10.17 -10.58
CA LEU A 230 6.25 11.54 -11.00
C LEU A 230 7.53 11.60 -11.84
N GLN A 231 8.56 10.86 -11.45
CA GLN A 231 9.81 10.78 -12.22
C GLN A 231 9.60 10.04 -13.54
N PHE A 232 8.88 8.92 -13.54
CA PHE A 232 8.55 8.21 -14.76
C PHE A 232 7.81 9.11 -15.76
N ARG A 233 6.79 9.84 -15.30
CA ARG A 233 6.02 10.76 -16.14
C ARG A 233 6.90 11.86 -16.74
N ARG A 234 7.79 12.47 -15.95
CA ARG A 234 8.77 13.47 -16.44
C ARG A 234 9.71 12.87 -17.50
N GLY A 235 10.23 11.67 -17.24
CA GLY A 235 11.06 10.95 -18.20
C GLY A 235 10.32 10.66 -19.50
N TYR A 236 9.08 10.18 -19.42
CA TYR A 236 8.22 9.88 -20.55
C TYR A 236 7.91 11.14 -21.39
N GLU A 237 7.46 12.22 -20.76
CA GLU A 237 7.15 13.49 -21.44
C GLU A 237 8.36 14.03 -22.21
N HIS A 238 9.56 14.01 -21.60
CA HIS A 238 10.80 14.41 -22.29
C HIS A 238 11.18 13.49 -23.44
N SER A 239 10.98 12.18 -23.30
CA SER A 239 11.27 11.20 -24.34
C SER A 239 10.34 11.31 -25.56
N VAL A 240 9.07 11.68 -25.35
CA VAL A 240 8.08 11.83 -26.43
C VAL A 240 8.20 13.21 -27.09
N LEU A 241 8.19 14.30 -26.32
CA LEU A 241 8.16 15.67 -26.86
C LEU A 241 9.39 16.04 -27.69
N MET A 242 10.54 15.41 -27.42
CA MET A 242 11.76 15.69 -28.18
C MET A 242 11.83 14.93 -29.51
N ASN A 243 10.97 13.91 -29.69
CA ASN A 243 10.94 13.05 -30.88
C ASN A 243 9.75 13.33 -31.80
N GLU A 244 8.70 13.99 -31.30
CA GLU A 244 7.69 14.66 -32.14
C GLU A 244 8.25 15.95 -32.75
#